data_AF-A0A2V9XLH4-F1
#
_entry.id   AF-A0A2V9XLH4-F1
#
_cell.length_a   1.000
_cell.length_b   1.000
_cell.length_c   1.000
_cell.angle_alpha   90.00
_cell.angle_beta   90.00
_cell.angle_gamma   90.00
#
_symmetry.space_group_name_H-M   'P 1'
#
loop_
_entity.id
_entity.type
_entity.pdbx_description
1 polymer ?
#
loop_
_entity_poly.entity_id
_entity_poly.type
_entity_poly.pdbx_seq_one_letter_code
_entity_poly.pdbx_strand_id
1 'polypeptide(L)'
;MEADMATGFTVEYLRRIMKERYPDVDDVGEHPMTAVGTVLLSAATLGTTDGKTLIQFTKYSQALISAIALNMQHNGLWVDGRYDCSAWLSPEGTIEDDKFWDHISAACGELWFPGRDTSVSVDTCKIYWDERRGRFI
;
A
#
# COMPACT_ATOMS: atom_id res chain seq x y z
N MET A 1 -17.11 -12.51 -30.04
CA MET A 1 -16.70 -11.14 -29.68
C MET A 1 -16.03 -11.24 -28.33
N GLU A 2 -14.76 -11.68 -28.34
CA GLU A 2 -13.93 -11.77 -27.14
C GLU A 2 -13.19 -10.45 -27.02
N ALA A 3 -13.70 -9.57 -26.17
CA ALA A 3 -12.96 -8.39 -25.75
C ALA A 3 -11.98 -8.84 -24.66
N ASP A 4 -10.74 -9.08 -25.07
CA ASP A 4 -9.53 -8.61 -24.42
C ASP A 4 -9.48 -8.70 -22.88
N MET A 5 -9.19 -9.89 -22.36
CA MET A 5 -8.74 -10.07 -20.96
C MET A 5 -7.21 -9.95 -20.82
N ALA A 6 -6.56 -9.11 -21.64
CA ALA A 6 -5.11 -8.87 -21.60
C ALA A 6 -4.73 -7.45 -21.12
N THR A 7 -5.57 -6.77 -20.34
CA THR A 7 -5.09 -5.70 -19.47
C THR A 7 -4.35 -6.33 -18.29
N GLY A 8 -3.05 -6.59 -18.45
CA GLY A 8 -2.21 -7.02 -17.33
C GLY A 8 -2.33 -6.05 -16.16
N PHE A 9 -2.39 -6.55 -14.93
CA PHE A 9 -2.38 -5.74 -13.71
C PHE A 9 -1.10 -4.90 -13.66
N THR A 10 -1.17 -3.64 -14.11
CA THR A 10 -0.06 -2.69 -14.01
C THR A 10 -0.18 -1.84 -12.75
N VAL A 11 0.93 -1.24 -12.30
CA VAL A 11 0.89 -0.28 -11.20
C VAL A 11 -0.01 0.92 -11.52
N GLU A 12 -0.08 1.36 -12.78
CA GLU A 12 -0.95 2.45 -13.22
C GLU A 12 -2.44 2.09 -13.05
N TYR A 13 -2.81 0.84 -13.31
CA TYR A 13 -4.16 0.35 -13.06
C TYR A 13 -4.52 0.41 -11.57
N LEU A 14 -3.59 0.00 -10.70
CA LEU A 14 -3.78 0.05 -9.25
C LEU A 14 -3.83 1.49 -8.71
N ARG A 15 -3.00 2.40 -9.24
CA ARG A 15 -3.07 3.83 -8.93
C ARG A 15 -4.42 4.42 -9.34
N ARG A 16 -4.98 3.98 -10.47
CA ARG A 16 -6.31 4.42 -10.91
C ARG A 16 -7.40 3.96 -9.94
N ILE A 17 -7.35 2.71 -9.46
CA ILE A 17 -8.28 2.22 -8.42
C ILE A 17 -8.23 3.14 -7.19
N MET A 18 -7.03 3.49 -6.72
CA MET A 18 -6.88 4.40 -5.58
C MET A 18 -7.56 5.76 -5.82
N LYS A 19 -7.35 6.36 -7.00
CA LYS A 19 -7.91 7.67 -7.36
C LYS A 19 -9.43 7.64 -7.52
N GLU A 20 -9.98 6.55 -8.03
CA GLU A 20 -11.43 6.39 -8.19
C GLU A 20 -12.12 6.20 -6.84
N ARG A 21 -11.48 5.49 -5.90
CA ARG A 21 -12.03 5.25 -4.56
C ARG A 21 -11.87 6.43 -3.60
N TYR A 22 -10.75 7.13 -3.69
CA TYR A 22 -10.40 8.23 -2.78
C TYR A 22 -10.05 9.50 -3.57
N PRO A 23 -11.01 10.08 -4.32
CA PRO A 23 -10.76 11.24 -5.16
C PRO A 23 -10.33 12.48 -4.37
N ASP A 24 -10.75 12.58 -3.10
CA ASP A 24 -10.47 13.72 -2.21
C ASP A 24 -9.08 13.67 -1.57
N VAL A 25 -8.29 12.63 -1.83
CA VAL A 25 -6.95 12.46 -1.25
C VAL A 25 -5.86 13.11 -2.11
N ASP A 26 -6.05 13.20 -3.42
CA ASP A 26 -5.05 13.72 -4.38
C ASP A 26 -5.40 15.16 -4.84
N ASP A 27 -4.81 16.20 -4.22
CA ASP A 27 -5.09 17.60 -4.58
C ASP A 27 -4.13 18.20 -5.63
N VAL A 28 -2.82 17.93 -5.54
CA VAL A 28 -1.77 18.57 -6.38
C VAL A 28 -0.67 17.57 -6.75
N GLY A 29 -1.07 16.35 -7.07
CA GLY A 29 -0.17 15.21 -7.32
C GLY A 29 -0.54 14.00 -6.47
N GLU A 30 0.20 12.91 -6.66
CA GLU A 30 -0.03 11.68 -5.88
C GLU A 30 0.25 11.94 -4.40
N HIS A 31 -0.75 11.69 -3.55
CA HIS A 31 -0.64 11.76 -2.10
C HIS A 31 0.08 10.51 -1.54
N PRO A 32 0.79 10.58 -0.40
CA PRO A 32 1.43 9.41 0.21
C PRO A 32 0.45 8.28 0.50
N MET A 33 -0.78 8.56 0.91
CA MET A 33 -1.80 7.52 1.13
C MET A 33 -2.18 6.80 -0.17
N THR A 34 -2.25 7.53 -1.30
CA THR A 34 -2.41 6.93 -2.64
C THR A 34 -1.24 6.01 -2.98
N ALA A 35 -0.02 6.44 -2.68
CA ALA A 35 1.18 5.64 -2.90
C ALA A 35 1.22 4.38 -2.03
N VAL A 36 0.93 4.51 -0.73
CA VAL A 36 0.84 3.42 0.24
C VAL A 36 -0.25 2.43 -0.18
N GLY A 37 -1.46 2.90 -0.47
CA GLY A 37 -2.55 2.04 -0.94
C GLY A 37 -2.20 1.31 -2.24
N THR A 38 -1.50 1.98 -3.17
CA THR A 38 -0.98 1.34 -4.39
C THR A 38 -0.01 0.20 -4.06
N VAL A 39 0.87 0.36 -3.08
CA VAL A 39 1.78 -0.71 -2.62
C VAL A 39 1.01 -1.87 -2.03
N LEU A 40 0.00 -1.60 -1.20
CA LEU A 40 -0.83 -2.64 -0.58
C LEU A 40 -1.64 -3.43 -1.61
N LEU A 41 -2.26 -2.74 -2.58
CA LEU A 41 -2.93 -3.37 -3.72
C LEU A 41 -1.95 -4.22 -4.53
N SER A 42 -0.71 -3.73 -4.74
CA SER A 42 0.33 -4.47 -5.47
C SER A 42 0.73 -5.74 -4.71
N ALA A 43 0.93 -5.65 -3.40
CA ALA A 43 1.26 -6.79 -2.55
C ALA A 43 0.16 -7.86 -2.57
N ALA A 44 -1.11 -7.46 -2.48
CA ALA A 44 -2.25 -8.35 -2.56
C ALA A 44 -2.38 -8.99 -3.95
N THR A 45 -2.25 -8.20 -5.02
CA THR A 45 -2.40 -8.66 -6.42
C THR A 45 -1.27 -9.62 -6.82
N LEU A 46 -0.04 -9.33 -6.40
CA LEU A 46 1.13 -10.16 -6.70
C LEU A 46 1.29 -11.34 -5.72
N GLY A 47 0.53 -11.36 -4.63
CA GLY A 47 0.65 -12.37 -3.58
C GLY A 47 2.02 -12.39 -2.90
N THR A 48 2.64 -11.22 -2.70
CA THR A 48 4.00 -11.09 -2.16
C THR A 48 4.16 -9.89 -1.22
N THR A 49 5.02 -10.05 -0.22
CA THR A 49 5.53 -8.93 0.58
C THR A 49 7.03 -8.69 0.36
N ASP A 50 7.63 -9.30 -0.67
CA ASP A 50 9.05 -9.08 -0.98
C ASP A 50 9.28 -7.64 -1.44
N GLY A 51 10.11 -6.92 -0.70
CA GLY A 51 10.41 -5.52 -0.97
C GLY A 51 11.03 -5.31 -2.35
N LYS A 52 11.88 -6.22 -2.85
CA LYS A 52 12.50 -6.05 -4.18
C LYS A 52 11.47 -6.16 -5.29
N THR A 53 10.59 -7.14 -5.23
CA THR A 53 9.46 -7.26 -6.16
C THR A 53 8.57 -6.02 -6.12
N LEU A 54 8.21 -5.55 -4.93
CA LEU A 54 7.36 -4.37 -4.77
C LEU A 54 8.01 -3.09 -5.28
N ILE A 55 9.30 -2.87 -5.03
CA ILE A 55 10.07 -1.73 -5.58
C ILE A 55 10.07 -1.80 -7.11
N GLN A 56 10.38 -2.96 -7.68
CA GLN A 56 10.46 -3.13 -9.13
C GLN A 56 9.11 -2.91 -9.82
N PHE A 57 8.02 -3.38 -9.21
CA PHE A 57 6.68 -3.24 -9.75
C PHE A 57 6.14 -1.82 -9.59
N THR A 58 6.20 -1.25 -8.38
CA THR A 58 5.56 0.03 -8.06
C THR A 58 6.39 1.25 -8.46
N LYS A 59 7.70 1.07 -8.58
CA LYS A 59 8.72 2.12 -8.75
C LYS A 59 8.88 3.07 -7.56
N TYR A 60 8.27 2.77 -6.41
CA TYR A 60 8.54 3.50 -5.18
C TYR A 60 9.91 3.17 -4.61
N SER A 61 10.44 4.08 -3.80
CA SER A 61 11.76 3.95 -3.22
C SER A 61 11.86 2.77 -2.26
N GLN A 62 13.09 2.30 -2.07
CA GLN A 62 13.38 1.29 -1.06
C GLN A 62 13.03 1.77 0.35
N ALA A 63 13.24 3.05 0.66
CA ALA A 63 12.96 3.61 1.98
C ALA A 63 11.45 3.56 2.29
N LEU A 64 10.61 3.99 1.35
CA LEU A 64 9.16 3.95 1.50
C LEU A 64 8.65 2.51 1.66
N ILE A 65 9.07 1.60 0.77
CA ILE A 65 8.64 0.20 0.82
C ILE A 65 9.09 -0.48 2.11
N SER A 66 10.30 -0.19 2.61
CA SER A 66 10.79 -0.75 3.87
C SER A 66 10.02 -0.23 5.08
N ALA A 67 9.63 1.05 5.07
CA ALA A 67 8.83 1.64 6.14
C ALA A 67 7.40 1.04 6.18
N ILE A 68 6.75 0.91 5.01
CA ILE A 68 5.47 0.20 4.88
C ILE A 68 5.60 -1.22 5.42
N ALA A 69 6.63 -1.96 5.00
CA ALA A 69 6.84 -3.33 5.43
C ALA A 69 6.98 -3.45 6.95
N LEU A 70 7.75 -2.55 7.58
CA LEU A 70 7.93 -2.55 9.03
C LEU A 70 6.61 -2.33 9.76
N ASN A 71 5.84 -1.31 9.37
CA ASN A 71 4.55 -1.02 10.00
C ASN A 71 3.54 -2.18 9.83
N MET A 72 3.51 -2.80 8.64
CA MET A 72 2.63 -3.92 8.35
C MET A 72 3.02 -5.20 9.09
N GLN A 73 4.32 -5.45 9.29
CA GLN A 73 4.83 -6.55 10.10
C GLN A 73 4.50 -6.36 11.58
N HIS A 74 4.67 -5.15 12.12
CA HIS A 74 4.30 -4.83 13.51
C HIS A 74 2.79 -4.93 13.75
N ASN A 75 1.97 -4.66 12.73
CA ASN A 75 0.54 -4.90 12.75
C ASN A 75 0.14 -6.37 12.58
N GLY A 76 1.10 -7.26 12.28
CA GLY A 76 0.86 -8.67 12.01
C GLY A 76 0.06 -8.93 10.74
N LEU A 77 0.04 -7.96 9.83
CA LEU A 77 -0.63 -8.06 8.53
C LEU A 77 0.29 -8.66 7.48
N TRP A 78 1.60 -8.43 7.60
CA TRP A 78 2.62 -9.06 6.75
C TRP A 78 3.39 -10.10 7.56
N VAL A 79 3.12 -11.38 7.30
CA VAL A 79 3.66 -12.51 8.06
C VAL A 79 4.14 -13.57 7.09
N ASP A 80 5.36 -14.09 7.31
CA ASP A 80 5.95 -15.19 6.53
C ASP A 80 5.89 -14.99 5.00
N GLY A 81 6.11 -13.75 4.54
CA GLY A 81 6.11 -13.40 3.11
C GLY A 81 4.72 -13.19 2.50
N ARG A 82 3.66 -13.26 3.31
CA ARG A 82 2.26 -13.13 2.89
C ARG A 82 1.60 -11.92 3.50
N TYR A 83 0.72 -11.30 2.72
CA TYR A 83 -0.13 -10.21 3.18
C TYR A 83 -1.52 -10.76 3.52
N ASP A 84 -1.92 -10.67 4.80
CA ASP A 84 -3.31 -10.87 5.20
C ASP A 84 -4.15 -9.65 4.80
N CYS A 85 -4.81 -9.78 3.65
CA CYS A 85 -5.78 -8.82 3.11
C CYS A 85 -7.23 -9.31 3.24
N SER A 86 -7.46 -10.43 3.95
CA SER A 86 -8.78 -11.09 4.00
C SER A 86 -9.89 -10.24 4.61
N ALA A 87 -9.51 -9.25 5.43
CA ALA A 87 -10.43 -8.28 6.02
C ALA A 87 -11.05 -7.30 5.00
N TRP A 88 -10.37 -7.03 3.87
CA TRP A 88 -10.80 -6.02 2.91
C TRP A 88 -10.85 -6.49 1.46
N LEU A 89 -10.22 -7.61 1.09
CA LEU A 89 -10.23 -8.15 -0.26
C LEU A 89 -10.96 -9.50 -0.30
N SER A 90 -12.10 -9.55 -0.99
CA SER A 90 -12.84 -10.80 -1.20
C SER A 90 -12.18 -11.68 -2.28
N PRO A 91 -12.42 -13.01 -2.28
CA PRO A 91 -11.97 -13.90 -3.34
C PRO A 91 -12.42 -13.49 -4.75
N GLU A 92 -13.55 -12.80 -4.86
CA GLU A 92 -14.11 -12.26 -6.10
C GLU A 92 -13.51 -10.91 -6.51
N GLY A 93 -12.56 -10.37 -5.73
CA GLY A 93 -11.89 -9.11 -5.99
C GLY A 93 -12.65 -7.87 -5.51
N THR A 94 -13.67 -8.04 -4.65
CA THR A 94 -14.37 -6.90 -4.05
C THR A 94 -13.51 -6.29 -2.94
N ILE A 95 -13.39 -4.96 -2.95
CA ILE A 95 -12.67 -4.19 -1.92
C ILE A 95 -13.69 -3.61 -0.95
N GLU A 96 -13.52 -3.89 0.33
CA GLU A 96 -14.21 -3.26 1.45
C GLU A 96 -13.44 -1.99 1.83
N ASP A 97 -14.02 -0.82 1.58
CA ASP A 97 -13.29 0.45 1.57
C ASP A 97 -12.81 0.90 2.96
N ASP A 98 -13.63 0.73 3.99
CA ASP A 98 -13.28 1.12 5.35
C ASP A 98 -12.16 0.23 5.88
N LYS A 99 -12.23 -1.09 5.63
CA LYS A 99 -11.18 -2.03 6.02
C LYS A 99 -9.91 -1.86 5.23
N PHE A 100 -10.00 -1.49 3.95
CA PHE A 100 -8.80 -1.19 3.19
C PHE A 100 -8.13 0.09 3.70
N TRP A 101 -8.92 1.12 4.06
CA TRP A 101 -8.39 2.35 4.66
C TRP A 101 -7.73 2.13 6.03
N ASP A 102 -8.26 1.23 6.86
CA ASP A 102 -7.61 0.81 8.10
C ASP A 102 -6.20 0.24 7.83
N HIS A 103 -6.04 -0.55 6.77
CA HIS A 103 -4.73 -1.09 6.37
C HIS A 103 -3.80 -0.02 5.81
N ILE A 104 -4.31 0.97 5.07
CA ILE A 104 -3.53 2.15 4.65
C ILE A 104 -3.03 2.91 5.88
N SER A 105 -3.91 3.17 6.85
CA SER A 105 -3.57 3.88 8.09
C SER A 105 -2.53 3.10 8.91
N ALA A 106 -2.66 1.77 8.96
CA ALA A 106 -1.68 0.89 9.59
C ALA A 106 -0.33 0.96 8.87
N ALA A 107 -0.31 0.88 7.54
CA ALA A 107 0.89 1.03 6.74
C ALA A 107 1.54 2.41 6.89
N CYS A 108 0.74 3.46 7.13
CA CYS A 108 1.22 4.81 7.41
C CYS A 108 1.85 4.99 8.80
N GLY A 109 1.72 4.00 9.68
CA GLY A 109 2.15 4.11 11.08
C GLY A 109 1.19 4.96 11.92
N GLU A 110 -0.08 5.06 11.50
CA GLU A 110 -1.13 5.85 12.15
C GLU A 110 -2.13 4.97 12.93
N LEU A 111 -2.15 3.66 12.65
CA LEU A 111 -3.08 2.71 13.24
C LEU A 111 -2.39 1.41 13.69
N TRP A 112 -2.83 0.88 14.83
CA TRP A 112 -2.44 -0.44 15.31
C TRP A 112 -3.66 -1.30 15.61
N PHE A 113 -3.66 -2.52 15.07
CA PHE A 113 -4.68 -3.51 15.39
C PHE A 113 -4.54 -4.01 16.84
N PRO A 114 -5.64 -4.50 17.46
CA PRO A 114 -5.62 -4.94 18.86
C PRO A 114 -4.51 -5.95 19.17
N GLY A 115 -3.80 -5.73 20.28
CA GLY A 115 -2.73 -6.64 20.76
C GLY A 115 -1.40 -6.50 20.01
N ARG A 116 -1.23 -5.46 19.20
CA ARG A 116 0.03 -5.16 18.49
C ARG A 116 0.90 -4.17 19.26
N ASP A 117 2.20 -4.28 19.04
CA ASP A 117 3.20 -3.41 19.65
C ASP A 117 3.21 -2.05 18.96
N THR A 118 2.90 -0.99 19.72
CA THR A 118 2.85 0.39 19.25
C THR A 118 4.18 1.14 19.44
N SER A 119 5.22 0.50 19.97
CA SER A 119 6.52 1.12 20.22
C SER A 119 7.31 1.41 18.94
N VAL A 120 6.95 0.75 17.84
CA VAL A 120 7.56 0.94 16.52
C VAL A 120 6.52 1.54 15.58
N SER A 121 6.78 2.76 15.14
CA SER A 121 6.05 3.46 14.08
C SER A 121 7.05 4.18 13.17
N VAL A 122 6.85 4.07 11.86
CA VAL A 122 7.56 4.89 10.89
C VAL A 122 6.54 5.68 10.08
N ASP A 123 6.67 7.01 10.09
CA ASP A 123 5.82 7.92 9.32
C ASP A 123 6.15 7.82 7.82
N THR A 124 5.39 7.00 7.09
CA THR A 124 5.60 6.81 5.65
C THR A 124 5.22 8.04 4.84
N CYS A 125 4.26 8.84 5.33
CA CYS A 125 3.84 10.09 4.70
C CYS A 125 4.99 11.10 4.69
N LYS A 126 5.69 11.23 5.81
CA LYS A 126 6.90 12.04 5.93
C LYS A 126 8.00 11.56 4.98
N ILE A 127 8.29 10.25 4.97
CA ILE A 127 9.30 9.68 4.06
C ILE A 127 8.97 10.08 2.63
N TYR A 128 7.78 9.70 2.14
CA TYR A 128 7.33 9.97 0.77
C TYR A 128 7.48 11.44 0.36
N TRP A 129 7.12 12.37 1.25
CA TRP A 129 7.22 13.79 0.97
C TRP A 129 8.65 14.33 1.02
N ASP A 130 9.47 13.86 1.94
CA ASP A 130 10.87 14.26 2.04
C ASP A 130 11.62 13.87 0.76
N GLU A 131 11.32 12.70 0.17
CA GLU A 131 11.91 12.28 -1.11
C GLU A 131 11.55 13.23 -2.26
N ARG A 132 10.28 13.63 -2.34
CA ARG A 132 9.78 14.51 -3.41
C ARG A 132 10.21 15.96 -3.26
N ARG A 133 10.51 16.38 -2.04
CA ARG A 133 11.06 17.72 -1.77
C ARG A 133 12.59 17.78 -1.94
N GLY A 134 13.23 16.66 -2.32
CA GLY A 134 14.69 16.56 -2.38
C GLY A 134 15.37 16.70 -1.02
N ARG A 135 14.63 16.47 0.07
CA ARG A 135 15.15 16.50 1.44
C ARG A 135 15.61 15.09 1.80
N PHE A 136 16.77 14.70 1.28
CA PHE A 136 17.50 13.57 1.84
C PHE A 136 18.68 14.11 2.65
N ILE A 137 18.82 13.57 3.87
CA ILE A 137 19.97 13.70 4.76
C ILE A 137 21.01 12.67 4.34
#